data_AF-A0A085MG15-F1
#
_entry.id   AF-A0A085MG15-F1
#
_cell.length_a   1.000
_cell.length_b   1.000
_cell.length_c   1.000
_cell.angle_alpha   90.00
_cell.angle_beta   90.00
_cell.angle_gamma   90.00
#
_symmetry.space_group_name_H-M   'P 1'
#
loop_
_entity.id
_entity.type
_entity.pdbx_description
1 polymer ?
#
loop_
_entity_poly.entity_id
_entity_poly.type
_entity_poly.pdbx_seq_one_letter_code
_entity_poly.pdbx_strand_id
1 'polypeptide(L)'
;MRRLFLVVFLAFSSWFLLQATNGCPGVEVPKRAKVPGEQVDWSEPFPSYDPPYWSAPCLHEHCDCEINSTEPMKFNKKDGNVDRRMVRRMNRVLPKYKVSNGLPLNPFGRTGLAGRGYLPRWGPTHLVKVILVRKLIGTVAFLKALDELPFMDDAFAAVVDNPSSNKLSKRVVAAVKKSSRFREKTDAAERVLRKAEKSAVKVAAETMPSPFDTDNAWVELSVYVIPCRKSAKFCTAVMEDREIAKNYNWSLKLDESSFHNMLGMFQGLKNESKGNHLHHKTMEKQSPWKAVPRKYKRELSFAVTTIAACATGAGLLLAGFSTAGLSVIIGTVIVIKR
;
A
#
# COMPACT_ATOMS: atom_id res chain seq x y z
N MET A 1 -10.41 16.38 -6.80
CA MET A 1 -10.80 14.95 -6.69
C MET A 1 -10.24 14.07 -7.81
N ARG A 2 -10.28 14.46 -9.09
CA ARG A 2 -9.68 13.69 -10.21
C ARG A 2 -8.14 13.67 -10.26
N ARG A 3 -7.46 14.66 -9.65
CA ARG A 3 -5.99 14.78 -9.64
C ARG A 3 -5.30 13.96 -8.55
N LEU A 4 -5.94 13.79 -7.39
CA LEU A 4 -5.45 12.96 -6.26
C LEU A 4 -5.35 11.46 -6.66
N PHE A 5 -6.35 10.98 -7.41
CA PHE A 5 -6.37 9.61 -7.92
C PHE A 5 -5.28 9.33 -8.98
N LEU A 6 -4.84 10.35 -9.72
CA LEU A 6 -3.81 10.23 -10.76
C LEU A 6 -2.40 10.26 -10.17
N VAL A 7 -2.18 11.03 -9.12
CA VAL A 7 -0.88 11.13 -8.43
C VAL A 7 -0.59 9.85 -7.62
N VAL A 8 -1.60 9.28 -6.96
CA VAL A 8 -1.51 7.94 -6.33
C VAL A 8 -1.22 6.84 -7.36
N PHE A 9 -1.74 6.95 -8.59
CA PHE A 9 -1.57 5.95 -9.65
C PHE A 9 -0.17 5.97 -10.29
N LEU A 10 0.41 7.15 -10.52
CA LEU A 10 1.73 7.30 -11.14
C LEU A 10 2.89 6.98 -10.19
N ALA A 11 2.73 7.25 -8.90
CA ALA A 11 3.70 6.85 -7.88
C ALA A 11 3.77 5.32 -7.70
N PHE A 12 2.64 4.61 -7.88
CA PHE A 12 2.55 3.15 -7.76
C PHE A 12 3.28 2.40 -8.89
N SER A 13 3.24 2.90 -10.13
CA SER A 13 3.86 2.21 -11.27
C SER A 13 5.38 2.34 -11.32
N SER A 14 5.93 3.48 -10.85
CA SER A 14 7.37 3.76 -10.96
C SER A 14 8.22 2.96 -9.98
N TRP A 15 7.66 2.57 -8.82
CA TRP A 15 8.39 1.82 -7.79
C TRP A 15 8.42 0.31 -8.07
N PHE A 16 7.33 -0.27 -8.59
CA PHE A 16 7.30 -1.68 -8.97
C PHE A 16 8.26 -2.03 -10.12
N LEU A 17 8.54 -1.06 -11.00
CA LEU A 17 9.54 -1.24 -12.07
C LEU A 17 10.98 -1.23 -11.53
N LEU A 18 11.24 -0.60 -10.37
CA LEU A 18 12.60 -0.44 -9.83
C LEU A 18 13.03 -1.54 -8.84
N GLN A 19 12.09 -2.32 -8.29
CA GLN A 19 12.40 -3.48 -7.43
C GLN A 19 12.59 -4.78 -8.23
N ALA A 20 12.50 -4.73 -9.56
CA ALA A 20 12.65 -5.89 -10.45
C ALA A 20 14.12 -6.31 -10.70
N THR A 21 15.08 -5.86 -9.89
CA THR A 21 16.46 -6.35 -9.95
C THR A 21 16.72 -7.23 -8.74
N ASN A 22 16.60 -8.54 -8.96
CA ASN A 22 16.80 -9.69 -8.06
C ASN A 22 15.51 -10.26 -7.42
N GLY A 23 14.63 -10.82 -8.26
CA GLY A 23 13.57 -11.72 -7.82
C GLY A 23 12.47 -11.94 -8.86
N CYS A 24 12.62 -12.96 -9.70
CA CYS A 24 11.68 -13.49 -10.70
C CYS A 24 11.29 -12.53 -11.86
N PRO A 25 11.24 -13.00 -13.12
CA PRO A 25 10.88 -12.16 -14.28
C PRO A 25 9.46 -11.61 -14.10
N GLY A 26 9.29 -10.32 -14.39
CA GLY A 26 8.01 -9.62 -14.29
C GLY A 26 6.95 -10.25 -15.20
N VAL A 27 6.04 -11.02 -14.60
CA VAL A 27 4.87 -11.55 -15.31
C VAL A 27 3.92 -10.38 -15.56
N GLU A 28 3.65 -10.10 -16.83
CA GLU A 28 2.71 -9.04 -17.24
C GLU A 28 1.31 -9.33 -16.67
N VAL A 29 0.68 -8.31 -16.08
CA VAL A 29 -0.66 -8.43 -15.52
C VAL A 29 -1.65 -8.58 -16.68
N PRO A 30 -2.46 -9.64 -16.73
CA PRO A 30 -3.42 -9.82 -17.81
C PRO A 30 -4.53 -8.77 -17.71
N LYS A 31 -5.12 -8.45 -18.87
CA LYS A 31 -6.30 -7.60 -18.93
C LYS A 31 -7.48 -8.33 -18.30
N ARG A 32 -8.16 -7.67 -17.37
CA ARG A 32 -9.37 -8.20 -16.72
C ARG A 32 -10.46 -8.51 -17.75
N ALA A 33 -11.15 -9.62 -17.58
CA ALA A 33 -12.38 -9.92 -18.29
C ALA A 33 -13.44 -8.85 -17.99
N LYS A 34 -14.28 -8.52 -18.98
CA LYS A 34 -15.37 -7.56 -18.77
C LYS A 34 -16.46 -8.22 -17.94
N VAL A 35 -16.94 -7.53 -16.92
CA VAL A 35 -18.03 -7.98 -16.06
C VAL A 35 -19.17 -6.97 -16.15
N PRO A 36 -20.25 -7.25 -16.88
CA PRO A 36 -21.42 -6.38 -16.89
C PRO A 36 -21.89 -6.08 -15.47
N GLY A 37 -22.34 -4.85 -15.21
CA GLY A 37 -22.70 -4.42 -13.85
C GLY A 37 -23.73 -5.31 -13.16
N GLU A 38 -24.66 -5.87 -13.94
CA GLU A 38 -25.70 -6.80 -13.48
C GLU A 38 -25.14 -8.18 -13.12
N GLN A 39 -23.97 -8.55 -13.64
CA GLN A 39 -23.33 -9.86 -13.42
C GLN A 39 -22.16 -9.79 -12.45
N VAL A 40 -22.01 -8.67 -11.71
CA VAL A 40 -20.97 -8.54 -10.67
C VAL A 40 -21.28 -9.47 -9.50
N ASP A 41 -22.52 -9.53 -9.03
CA ASP A 41 -22.87 -10.38 -7.88
C ASP A 41 -22.73 -11.88 -8.23
N TRP A 42 -22.06 -12.64 -7.36
CA TRP A 42 -21.88 -14.08 -7.53
C TRP A 42 -23.18 -14.89 -7.59
N SER A 43 -24.29 -14.35 -7.07
CA SER A 43 -25.62 -14.95 -7.18
C SER A 43 -26.20 -14.86 -8.59
N GLU A 44 -25.74 -13.89 -9.38
CA GLU A 44 -26.19 -13.70 -10.76
C GLU A 44 -25.51 -14.72 -11.68
N PRO A 45 -26.29 -15.47 -12.50
CA PRO A 45 -25.72 -16.41 -13.45
C PRO A 45 -24.84 -15.69 -14.49
N PHE A 46 -23.62 -16.19 -14.65
CA PHE A 46 -22.74 -15.75 -15.73
C PHE A 46 -21.92 -16.94 -16.27
N PRO A 47 -22.56 -17.88 -17.01
CA PRO A 47 -21.92 -19.14 -17.40
C PRO A 47 -20.68 -18.97 -18.29
N SER A 48 -20.60 -17.90 -19.07
CA SER A 48 -19.46 -17.59 -19.93
C SER A 48 -18.34 -16.82 -19.20
N TYR A 49 -18.42 -16.66 -17.88
CA TYR A 49 -17.41 -15.95 -17.11
C TYR A 49 -16.18 -16.83 -16.92
N ASP A 50 -15.14 -16.52 -17.68
CA ASP A 50 -13.84 -17.18 -17.62
C ASP A 50 -12.73 -16.12 -17.47
N PRO A 51 -12.51 -15.60 -16.25
CA PRO A 51 -11.49 -14.58 -16.03
C PRO A 51 -10.09 -15.18 -16.13
N PRO A 52 -9.10 -14.42 -16.65
CA PRO A 52 -7.71 -14.87 -16.61
C PRO A 52 -7.27 -15.13 -15.16
N TYR A 53 -6.49 -16.17 -14.96
CA TYR A 53 -5.89 -16.49 -13.66
C TYR A 53 -4.51 -15.83 -13.53
N TRP A 54 -4.28 -15.10 -12.45
CA TRP A 54 -2.98 -14.46 -12.21
C TRP A 54 -2.67 -14.24 -10.73
N SER A 55 -1.45 -14.62 -10.35
CA SER A 55 -0.87 -14.37 -9.03
C SER A 55 0.55 -13.82 -9.22
N ALA A 56 0.85 -12.68 -8.61
CA ALA A 56 2.19 -12.09 -8.64
C ALA A 56 3.16 -12.92 -7.77
N PRO A 57 4.47 -12.89 -8.09
CA PRO A 57 5.50 -13.23 -7.12
C PRO A 57 5.30 -12.48 -5.80
N CYS A 58 5.75 -13.06 -4.69
CA CYS A 58 5.54 -12.45 -3.39
C CYS A 58 6.36 -11.16 -3.24
N LEU A 59 5.65 -10.04 -3.05
CA LEU A 59 6.23 -8.70 -2.85
C LEU A 59 6.19 -8.27 -1.38
N HIS A 60 5.69 -9.15 -0.51
CA HIS A 60 5.63 -8.95 0.93
C HIS A 60 6.64 -9.90 1.60
N GLU A 61 6.92 -9.70 2.88
CA GLU A 61 7.83 -10.60 3.61
C GLU A 61 7.32 -12.05 3.60
N HIS A 62 6.00 -12.23 3.67
CA HIS A 62 5.35 -13.53 3.62
C HIS A 62 4.07 -13.43 2.78
N CYS A 63 3.88 -14.37 1.86
CA CYS A 63 2.64 -14.54 1.11
C CYS A 63 2.16 -15.98 1.25
N ASP A 64 0.87 -16.18 0.98
CA ASP A 64 0.31 -17.51 0.84
C ASP A 64 0.84 -18.18 -0.43
N CYS A 65 1.14 -19.48 -0.32
CA CYS A 65 1.39 -20.33 -1.47
C CYS A 65 0.11 -20.51 -2.31
N GLU A 66 0.26 -21.13 -3.48
CA GLU A 66 -0.88 -21.58 -4.28
C GLU A 66 -1.70 -22.64 -3.50
N ILE A 67 -3.01 -22.71 -3.78
CA ILE A 67 -3.97 -23.51 -2.97
C ILE A 67 -3.75 -25.03 -3.09
N ASN A 68 -2.93 -25.48 -4.03
CA ASN A 68 -2.51 -26.87 -4.19
C ASN A 68 -1.42 -27.34 -3.19
N SER A 69 -1.12 -26.52 -2.17
CA SER A 69 -0.23 -26.90 -1.07
C SER A 69 -0.78 -28.06 -0.23
N THR A 70 0.10 -28.86 0.36
CA THR A 70 -0.21 -30.07 1.17
C THR A 70 -1.07 -29.81 2.40
N GLU A 71 -1.21 -28.56 2.85
CA GLU A 71 -2.09 -28.17 3.95
C GLU A 71 -3.19 -27.19 3.49
N PRO A 72 -4.48 -27.53 3.66
CA PRO A 72 -5.57 -26.67 3.25
C PRO A 72 -5.73 -25.47 4.20
N MET A 73 -5.79 -24.26 3.62
CA MET A 73 -6.01 -23.01 4.35
C MET A 73 -7.38 -22.98 5.04
N LYS A 74 -7.43 -22.45 6.27
CA LYS A 74 -8.66 -22.40 7.07
C LYS A 74 -9.41 -21.06 6.85
N PHE A 75 -10.12 -20.95 5.74
CA PHE A 75 -10.93 -19.77 5.42
C PHE A 75 -12.01 -19.47 6.47
N ASN A 76 -12.38 -18.19 6.58
CA ASN A 76 -13.32 -17.67 7.59
C ASN A 76 -12.95 -18.01 9.05
N LYS A 77 -11.67 -18.33 9.34
CA LYS A 77 -11.14 -18.63 10.67
C LYS A 77 -9.79 -17.95 10.89
N LYS A 78 -9.29 -17.97 12.14
CA LYS A 78 -7.88 -17.72 12.40
C LYS A 78 -7.10 -18.98 12.05
N ASP A 79 -6.13 -18.84 11.17
CA ASP A 79 -5.31 -19.92 10.63
C ASP A 79 -3.86 -19.70 11.07
N GLY A 80 -3.51 -20.27 12.23
CA GLY A 80 -2.26 -19.93 12.92
C GLY A 80 -2.20 -18.44 13.24
N ASN A 81 -1.19 -17.75 12.71
CA ASN A 81 -0.96 -16.32 12.90
C ASN A 81 -1.72 -15.43 11.90
N VAL A 82 -2.33 -16.02 10.87
CA VAL A 82 -3.07 -15.29 9.83
C VAL A 82 -4.56 -15.30 10.17
N ASP A 83 -5.16 -14.13 10.33
CA ASP A 83 -6.60 -13.97 10.48
C ASP A 83 -7.23 -13.95 9.09
N ARG A 84 -7.81 -15.07 8.66
CA ARG A 84 -8.48 -15.20 7.35
C ARG A 84 -9.95 -14.78 7.40
N ARG A 85 -10.41 -14.15 8.48
CA ARG A 85 -11.79 -13.66 8.61
C ARG A 85 -11.88 -12.26 8.03
N MET A 86 -13.04 -11.85 7.53
CA MET A 86 -13.26 -10.43 7.21
C MET A 86 -13.14 -9.57 8.47
N VAL A 87 -12.88 -8.27 8.32
CA VAL A 87 -12.78 -7.42 9.50
C VAL A 87 -14.13 -7.34 10.20
N ARG A 88 -14.11 -7.55 11.53
CA ARG A 88 -15.26 -7.25 12.39
C ARG A 88 -15.61 -5.76 12.26
N ARG A 89 -16.81 -5.50 11.74
CA ARG A 89 -17.38 -4.16 11.49
C ARG A 89 -17.62 -3.40 12.78
N MET A 90 -17.85 -2.09 12.66
CA MET A 90 -18.10 -1.22 13.81
C MET A 90 -19.38 -1.57 14.58
N ASN A 91 -20.40 -2.10 13.90
CA ASN A 91 -21.62 -2.66 14.51
C ASN A 91 -21.42 -4.06 15.13
N ARG A 92 -20.17 -4.51 15.30
CA ARG A 92 -19.75 -5.81 15.84
C ARG A 92 -20.10 -7.03 14.99
N VAL A 93 -20.69 -6.85 13.82
CA VAL A 93 -20.93 -7.94 12.88
C VAL A 93 -19.60 -8.44 12.32
N LEU A 94 -19.47 -9.77 12.24
CA LEU A 94 -18.36 -10.44 11.60
C LEU A 94 -18.88 -11.14 10.33
N PRO A 95 -18.78 -10.50 9.16
CA PRO A 95 -19.26 -11.09 7.91
C PRO A 95 -18.39 -12.30 7.53
N LYS A 96 -18.98 -13.19 6.74
CA LYS A 96 -18.30 -14.33 6.13
C LYS A 96 -18.37 -14.20 4.62
N TYR A 97 -17.34 -14.67 3.93
CA TYR A 97 -17.31 -14.79 2.48
C TYR A 97 -17.56 -16.24 2.06
N LYS A 98 -18.05 -16.41 0.82
CA LYS A 98 -18.23 -17.72 0.21
C LYS A 98 -16.87 -18.30 -0.18
N VAL A 99 -16.76 -19.62 -0.12
CA VAL A 99 -15.62 -20.37 -0.64
C VAL A 99 -16.17 -21.33 -1.68
N SER A 100 -15.59 -21.32 -2.88
CA SER A 100 -16.00 -22.16 -4.01
C SER A 100 -14.78 -22.82 -4.62
N ASN A 101 -14.84 -24.14 -4.85
CA ASN A 101 -13.71 -24.92 -5.38
C ASN A 101 -12.39 -24.69 -4.62
N GLY A 102 -12.47 -24.56 -3.29
CA GLY A 102 -11.30 -24.30 -2.44
C GLY A 102 -10.77 -22.86 -2.50
N LEU A 103 -11.37 -21.96 -3.29
CA LEU A 103 -10.98 -20.56 -3.40
C LEU A 103 -11.99 -19.64 -2.68
N PRO A 104 -11.53 -18.62 -1.94
CA PRO A 104 -12.43 -17.61 -1.42
C PRO A 104 -13.00 -16.78 -2.59
N LEU A 105 -14.24 -16.32 -2.45
CA LEU A 105 -14.90 -15.43 -3.40
C LEU A 105 -15.01 -14.03 -2.81
N ASN A 106 -14.59 -13.04 -3.58
CA ASN A 106 -14.64 -11.64 -3.19
C ASN A 106 -16.08 -11.23 -2.83
N PRO A 107 -16.33 -10.70 -1.61
CA PRO A 107 -17.67 -10.35 -1.16
C PRO A 107 -18.30 -9.20 -1.98
N PHE A 108 -17.52 -8.47 -2.77
CA PHE A 108 -18.02 -7.45 -3.70
C PHE A 108 -18.32 -7.97 -5.11
N GLY A 109 -18.16 -9.27 -5.36
CA GLY A 109 -18.50 -9.88 -6.64
C GLY A 109 -17.30 -10.13 -7.55
N ARG A 110 -17.61 -10.46 -8.80
CA ARG A 110 -16.67 -10.71 -9.90
C ARG A 110 -15.90 -9.43 -10.25
N THR A 111 -14.60 -9.56 -10.41
CA THR A 111 -13.65 -8.47 -10.70
C THR A 111 -13.02 -8.59 -12.08
N GLY A 112 -13.29 -9.68 -12.81
CA GLY A 112 -12.68 -9.98 -14.10
C GLY A 112 -11.26 -10.55 -14.01
N LEU A 113 -10.80 -10.95 -12.82
CA LEU A 113 -9.46 -11.52 -12.62
C LEU A 113 -9.50 -12.57 -11.51
N ALA A 114 -9.13 -13.81 -11.82
CA ALA A 114 -8.96 -14.86 -10.84
C ALA A 114 -7.52 -14.92 -10.33
N GLY A 115 -7.30 -15.67 -9.25
CA GLY A 115 -6.00 -15.78 -8.59
C GLY A 115 -5.81 -14.76 -7.48
N ARG A 116 -4.62 -14.74 -6.88
CA ARG A 116 -4.33 -13.91 -5.70
C ARG A 116 -3.95 -12.47 -6.09
N GLY A 117 -3.59 -12.24 -7.34
CA GLY A 117 -3.08 -10.96 -7.81
C GLY A 117 -1.83 -10.54 -7.06
N TYR A 118 -1.76 -9.26 -6.70
CA TYR A 118 -0.64 -8.67 -5.94
C TYR A 118 -0.73 -8.87 -4.43
N LEU A 119 -1.89 -9.30 -3.93
CA LEU A 119 -2.15 -9.36 -2.50
C LEU A 119 -1.41 -10.55 -1.86
N PRO A 120 -0.94 -10.43 -0.61
CA PRO A 120 -0.17 -11.50 0.00
C PRO A 120 -1.03 -12.68 0.44
N ARG A 121 -2.35 -12.51 0.62
CA ARG A 121 -3.24 -13.52 1.18
C ARG A 121 -4.37 -13.89 0.23
N TRP A 122 -4.76 -15.17 0.22
CA TRP A 122 -6.04 -15.59 -0.34
C TRP A 122 -7.18 -15.12 0.56
N GLY A 123 -8.17 -14.45 -0.03
CA GLY A 123 -9.28 -13.84 0.65
C GLY A 123 -8.92 -12.45 1.21
N PRO A 124 -9.29 -12.14 2.47
CA PRO A 124 -9.06 -10.80 3.01
C PRO A 124 -7.58 -10.55 3.32
N THR A 125 -7.04 -9.46 2.76
CA THR A 125 -5.77 -8.84 3.15
C THR A 125 -6.05 -7.68 4.10
N HIS A 126 -5.62 -7.82 5.35
CA HIS A 126 -5.88 -6.80 6.36
C HIS A 126 -4.93 -5.63 6.28
N LEU A 127 -5.48 -4.48 5.93
CA LEU A 127 -4.79 -3.20 5.88
C LEU A 127 -5.13 -2.41 7.14
N VAL A 128 -4.13 -2.08 7.95
CA VAL A 128 -4.29 -1.28 9.17
C VAL A 128 -3.72 0.11 8.95
N LYS A 129 -4.50 1.14 9.32
CA LYS A 129 -4.05 2.52 9.44
C LYS A 129 -4.17 2.98 10.90
N VAL A 130 -3.12 3.57 11.44
CA VAL A 130 -3.10 4.16 12.78
C VAL A 130 -3.05 5.68 12.68
N ILE A 131 -3.87 6.36 13.47
CA ILE A 131 -3.90 7.82 13.59
C ILE A 131 -3.55 8.19 15.01
N LEU A 132 -2.51 9.01 15.18
CA LEU A 132 -2.17 9.53 16.50
C LEU A 132 -2.97 10.78 16.78
N VAL A 133 -3.56 10.88 17.97
CA VAL A 133 -4.29 12.07 18.40
C VAL A 133 -3.77 12.58 19.73
N ARG A 134 -3.65 13.90 19.87
CA ARG A 134 -3.30 14.56 21.13
C ARG A 134 -4.36 15.60 21.49
N LYS A 135 -4.60 15.75 22.79
CA LYS A 135 -5.48 16.80 23.32
C LYS A 135 -4.66 18.07 23.49
N LEU A 136 -5.17 19.18 22.96
CA LEU A 136 -4.69 20.52 23.21
C LEU A 136 -5.75 21.25 24.08
N ILE A 137 -5.43 22.41 24.63
CA ILE A 137 -6.39 23.19 25.42
C ILE A 137 -7.55 23.57 24.50
N GLY A 138 -8.77 23.12 24.84
CA GLY A 138 -9.99 23.38 24.08
C GLY A 138 -10.10 22.74 22.68
N THR A 139 -9.18 21.84 22.28
CA THR A 139 -9.21 21.23 20.93
C THR A 139 -8.49 19.87 20.87
N VAL A 140 -8.66 19.14 19.77
CA VAL A 140 -7.87 17.94 19.44
C VAL A 140 -6.96 18.25 18.25
N ALA A 141 -5.80 17.60 18.20
CA ALA A 141 -4.95 17.56 17.03
C ALA A 141 -4.62 16.11 16.66
N PHE A 142 -4.49 15.82 15.37
CA PHE A 142 -4.07 14.51 14.88
C PHE A 142 -2.76 14.65 14.09
N LEU A 143 -2.00 13.57 14.04
CA LEU A 143 -0.81 13.50 13.22
C LEU A 143 -1.22 13.23 11.77
N LYS A 144 -0.98 14.21 10.90
CA LYS A 144 -1.31 14.21 9.48
C LYS A 144 -0.03 13.96 8.68
N ALA A 145 -0.11 13.17 7.63
CA ALA A 145 0.93 13.11 6.61
C ALA A 145 1.04 14.48 5.89
N LEU A 146 2.27 14.92 5.66
CA LEU A 146 2.60 16.05 4.81
C LEU A 146 2.51 15.55 3.36
N ASP A 147 1.50 16.03 2.63
CA ASP A 147 1.21 15.72 1.22
C ASP A 147 0.72 14.29 0.89
N GLU A 148 0.44 14.04 -0.41
CA GLU A 148 -0.12 12.80 -0.98
C GLU A 148 0.86 11.61 -0.89
N LEU A 149 1.35 11.31 0.32
CA LEU A 149 2.14 10.10 0.56
C LEU A 149 1.34 8.89 0.05
N PRO A 150 1.91 8.09 -0.87
CA PRO A 150 1.32 6.82 -1.23
C PRO A 150 1.12 6.00 0.03
N PHE A 151 0.03 5.23 0.06
CA PHE A 151 -0.31 4.43 1.24
C PHE A 151 0.85 3.53 1.70
N MET A 152 1.68 3.03 0.77
CA MET A 152 2.84 2.19 1.10
C MET A 152 3.99 2.96 1.78
N ASP A 153 4.08 4.26 1.54
CA ASP A 153 5.05 5.14 2.19
C ASP A 153 4.56 5.66 3.53
N ASP A 154 3.30 5.40 3.85
CA ASP A 154 2.68 5.78 5.10
C ASP A 154 3.24 4.93 6.26
N ALA A 155 4.14 5.52 7.05
CA ALA A 155 4.72 4.87 8.21
C ALA A 155 3.66 4.35 9.21
N PHE A 156 2.47 4.93 9.26
CA PHE A 156 1.40 4.49 10.17
C PHE A 156 0.39 3.56 9.51
N ALA A 157 0.69 3.06 8.31
CA ALA A 157 -0.14 2.11 7.61
C ALA A 157 0.64 0.84 7.25
N ALA A 158 -0.01 -0.32 7.33
CA ALA A 158 0.63 -1.60 7.05
C ALA A 158 -0.38 -2.69 6.71
N VAL A 159 0.03 -3.60 5.83
CA VAL A 159 -0.60 -4.93 5.71
C VAL A 159 -0.17 -5.76 6.91
N VAL A 160 -1.12 -6.42 7.57
CA VAL A 160 -0.89 -7.23 8.77
C VAL A 160 -1.61 -8.56 8.68
N ASP A 161 -1.03 -9.59 9.29
CA ASP A 161 -1.65 -10.91 9.32
C ASP A 161 -2.79 -11.01 10.34
N ASN A 162 -2.70 -10.27 11.45
CA ASN A 162 -3.72 -10.26 12.49
C ASN A 162 -3.96 -8.84 13.01
N PRO A 163 -5.01 -8.15 12.53
CA PRO A 163 -5.28 -6.76 12.89
C PRO A 163 -5.75 -6.58 14.35
N SER A 164 -5.99 -7.68 15.09
CA SER A 164 -6.37 -7.62 16.51
C SER A 164 -5.15 -7.47 17.42
N SER A 165 -4.03 -8.09 17.07
CA SER A 165 -2.79 -8.07 17.85
C SER A 165 -1.74 -7.14 17.28
N ASN A 166 -1.62 -7.03 15.95
CA ASN A 166 -0.52 -6.32 15.30
C ASN A 166 -1.08 -5.10 14.56
N LYS A 167 -1.06 -3.93 15.21
CA LYS A 167 -1.65 -2.70 14.64
C LYS A 167 -0.59 -1.73 14.13
N LEU A 168 0.62 -1.81 14.68
CA LEU A 168 1.72 -0.91 14.33
C LEU A 168 2.53 -1.47 13.16
N SER A 169 2.95 -0.61 12.25
CA SER A 169 3.86 -0.99 11.17
C SER A 169 5.26 -1.30 11.72
N LYS A 170 6.05 -2.07 10.96
CA LYS A 170 7.47 -2.30 11.27
C LYS A 170 8.26 -1.00 11.37
N ARG A 171 7.94 0.00 10.54
CA ARG A 171 8.60 1.33 10.54
C ARG A 171 8.36 2.04 11.88
N VAL A 172 7.11 2.03 12.37
CA VAL A 172 6.76 2.62 13.68
C VAL A 172 7.39 1.84 14.83
N VAL A 173 7.36 0.51 14.79
CA VAL A 173 8.01 -0.33 15.80
C VAL A 173 9.52 -0.04 15.87
N ALA A 174 10.18 0.03 14.71
CA ALA A 174 11.60 0.35 14.60
C ALA A 174 11.93 1.76 15.11
N ALA A 175 11.13 2.76 14.74
CA ALA A 175 11.29 4.15 15.20
C ALA A 175 11.27 4.24 16.74
N VAL A 176 10.28 3.58 17.38
CA VAL A 176 10.19 3.56 18.85
C VAL A 176 11.37 2.83 19.47
N LYS A 177 11.75 1.65 18.94
CA LYS A 177 12.89 0.88 19.46
C LYS A 177 14.21 1.64 19.33
N LYS A 178 14.42 2.41 18.26
CA LYS A 178 15.65 3.18 18.01
C LYS A 178 15.68 4.54 18.69
N SER A 179 14.57 5.01 19.26
CA SER A 179 14.51 6.29 19.98
C SER A 179 15.54 6.38 21.10
N SER A 180 15.98 7.59 21.42
CA SER A 180 17.00 7.86 22.43
C SER A 180 16.67 7.23 23.79
N ARG A 181 15.37 7.17 24.12
CA ARG A 181 14.85 6.61 25.37
C ARG A 181 14.86 5.09 25.45
N PHE A 182 14.85 4.39 24.31
CA PHE A 182 14.56 2.96 24.24
C PHE A 182 15.60 2.11 23.50
N ARG A 183 16.57 2.72 22.78
CA ARG A 183 17.58 2.01 21.98
C ARG A 183 18.38 0.93 22.73
N GLU A 184 18.60 1.12 24.02
CA GLU A 184 19.33 0.19 24.90
C GLU A 184 18.38 -0.52 25.90
N LYS A 185 17.06 -0.35 25.75
CA LYS A 185 16.04 -0.80 26.72
C LYS A 185 14.91 -1.57 26.03
N THR A 186 15.25 -2.70 25.43
CA THR A 186 14.33 -3.53 24.62
C THR A 186 13.01 -3.83 25.35
N ASP A 187 13.06 -4.30 26.60
CA ASP A 187 11.84 -4.62 27.36
C ASP A 187 10.97 -3.40 27.64
N ALA A 188 11.59 -2.24 27.86
CA ALA A 188 10.85 -1.00 28.04
C ALA A 188 10.19 -0.55 26.74
N ALA A 189 10.87 -0.71 25.59
CA ALA A 189 10.32 -0.45 24.27
C ALA A 189 9.09 -1.32 24.00
N GLU A 190 9.19 -2.64 24.27
CA GLU A 190 8.09 -3.59 24.08
C GLU A 190 6.88 -3.26 24.96
N ARG A 191 7.10 -2.90 26.23
CA ARG A 191 6.01 -2.44 27.11
C ARG A 191 5.33 -1.19 26.58
N VAL A 192 6.08 -0.25 26.00
CA VAL A 192 5.54 0.99 25.42
C VAL A 192 4.74 0.71 24.15
N LEU A 193 5.24 -0.13 23.25
CA LEU A 193 4.55 -0.57 22.04
C LEU A 193 3.25 -1.31 22.37
N ARG A 194 3.31 -2.31 23.26
CA ARG A 194 2.14 -3.07 23.72
C ARG A 194 1.10 -2.17 24.37
N LYS A 195 1.52 -1.17 25.15
CA LYS A 195 0.61 -0.18 25.75
C LYS A 195 -0.07 0.66 24.67
N ALA A 196 0.68 1.09 23.65
CA ALA A 196 0.12 1.84 22.52
C ALA A 196 -0.95 1.03 21.78
N GLU A 197 -0.67 -0.23 21.43
CA GLU A 197 -1.62 -1.11 20.75
C GLU A 197 -2.87 -1.45 21.57
N LYS A 198 -2.72 -1.60 22.89
CA LYS A 198 -3.87 -1.77 23.81
C LYS A 198 -4.69 -0.49 23.94
N SER A 199 -4.08 0.67 23.83
CA SER A 199 -4.77 1.96 23.90
C SER A 199 -5.48 2.35 22.60
N ALA A 200 -5.19 1.64 21.51
CA ALA A 200 -5.73 1.89 20.19
C ALA A 200 -7.25 1.62 20.14
N VAL A 201 -8.01 2.61 19.71
CA VAL A 201 -9.47 2.53 19.54
C VAL A 201 -9.78 2.38 18.06
N LYS A 202 -10.45 1.29 17.68
CA LYS A 202 -10.91 1.11 16.30
C LYS A 202 -12.02 2.13 16.00
N VAL A 203 -11.91 2.85 14.89
CA VAL A 203 -12.85 3.90 14.47
C VAL A 203 -13.49 3.63 13.11
N ALA A 204 -12.85 2.81 12.27
CA ALA A 204 -13.42 2.28 11.03
C ALA A 204 -12.94 0.85 10.79
N ALA A 205 -13.79 0.03 10.19
CA ALA A 205 -13.46 -1.33 9.78
C ALA A 205 -14.41 -1.79 8.68
N GLU A 206 -13.93 -1.82 7.44
CA GLU A 206 -14.74 -2.09 6.25
C GLU A 206 -13.94 -2.86 5.20
N THR A 207 -14.63 -3.51 4.26
CA THR A 207 -13.98 -3.98 3.03
C THR A 207 -13.72 -2.76 2.16
N MET A 208 -12.49 -2.61 1.67
CA MET A 208 -12.04 -1.44 0.93
C MET A 208 -11.83 -1.83 -0.53
N PRO A 209 -12.68 -1.36 -1.45
CA PRO A 209 -12.49 -1.58 -2.87
C PRO A 209 -11.11 -1.09 -3.32
N SER A 210 -10.38 -1.94 -4.03
CA SER A 210 -8.99 -1.69 -4.40
C SER A 210 -8.73 -2.14 -5.84
N PRO A 211 -7.86 -1.43 -6.60
CA PRO A 211 -7.43 -1.89 -7.92
C PRO A 211 -6.73 -3.26 -7.88
N PHE A 212 -6.24 -3.67 -6.70
CA PHE A 212 -5.59 -4.96 -6.46
C PHE A 212 -6.56 -6.10 -6.17
N ASP A 213 -7.85 -5.81 -6.00
CA ASP A 213 -8.84 -6.84 -5.71
C ASP A 213 -8.98 -7.77 -6.91
N THR A 214 -8.99 -9.07 -6.64
CA THR A 214 -9.31 -10.13 -7.58
C THR A 214 -10.61 -10.80 -7.13
N ASP A 215 -11.01 -11.83 -7.86
CA ASP A 215 -12.12 -12.69 -7.47
C ASP A 215 -11.81 -13.46 -6.18
N ASN A 216 -10.52 -13.62 -5.84
CA ASN A 216 -10.06 -14.51 -4.77
C ASN A 216 -9.18 -13.83 -3.71
N ALA A 217 -8.92 -12.53 -3.83
CA ALA A 217 -8.20 -11.77 -2.82
C ALA A 217 -8.67 -10.31 -2.84
N TRP A 218 -8.83 -9.70 -1.66
CA TRP A 218 -9.31 -8.32 -1.55
C TRP A 218 -8.78 -7.63 -0.30
N VAL A 219 -8.94 -6.31 -0.22
CA VAL A 219 -8.46 -5.52 0.92
C VAL A 219 -9.56 -5.28 1.97
N GLU A 220 -9.23 -5.50 3.24
CA GLU A 220 -10.04 -5.12 4.40
C GLU A 220 -9.32 -4.04 5.20
N LEU A 221 -9.90 -2.83 5.29
CA LEU A 221 -9.33 -1.71 6.02
C LEU A 221 -9.76 -1.72 7.49
N SER A 222 -8.83 -1.48 8.40
CA SER A 222 -9.08 -1.13 9.79
C SER A 222 -8.36 0.16 10.15
N VAL A 223 -9.10 1.17 10.61
CA VAL A 223 -8.52 2.43 11.10
C VAL A 223 -8.59 2.44 12.63
N TYR A 224 -7.45 2.68 13.26
CA TYR A 224 -7.32 2.80 14.70
C TYR A 224 -6.81 4.19 15.08
N VAL A 225 -7.30 4.72 16.20
CA VAL A 225 -6.82 5.94 16.81
C VAL A 225 -6.05 5.60 18.08
N ILE A 226 -4.83 6.12 18.22
CA ILE A 226 -4.04 6.03 19.45
C ILE A 226 -4.05 7.41 20.14
N PRO A 227 -4.71 7.56 21.30
CA PRO A 227 -4.67 8.79 22.07
C PRO A 227 -3.32 8.94 22.79
N CYS A 228 -2.54 9.94 22.42
CA CYS A 228 -1.23 10.22 23.01
C CYS A 228 -1.29 10.51 24.51
N ARG A 229 -2.42 10.99 25.04
CA ARG A 229 -2.63 11.10 26.50
C ARG A 229 -2.51 9.76 27.21
N LYS A 230 -2.96 8.65 26.58
CA LYS A 230 -2.85 7.30 27.14
C LYS A 230 -1.47 6.66 26.87
N SER A 231 -0.76 7.14 25.84
CA SER A 231 0.46 6.54 25.30
C SER A 231 1.56 7.57 25.03
N ALA A 232 1.80 8.49 25.97
CA ALA A 232 2.68 9.65 25.77
C ALA A 232 4.12 9.28 25.41
N LYS A 233 4.68 8.26 26.09
CA LYS A 233 6.04 7.75 25.81
C LYS A 233 6.17 7.24 24.37
N PHE A 234 5.15 6.56 23.86
CA PHE A 234 5.10 6.08 22.47
C PHE A 234 5.05 7.24 21.49
N CYS A 235 4.11 8.18 21.67
CA CYS A 235 3.96 9.31 20.75
C CYS A 235 5.16 10.25 20.73
N THR A 236 5.89 10.36 21.85
CA THR A 236 7.13 11.14 21.89
C THR A 236 8.23 10.39 21.13
N ALA A 237 8.45 9.11 21.46
CA ALA A 237 9.52 8.31 20.87
C ALA A 237 9.39 8.12 19.36
N VAL A 238 8.18 7.90 18.83
CA VAL A 238 7.97 7.72 17.39
C VAL A 238 8.28 8.99 16.59
N MET A 239 8.11 10.17 17.19
CA MET A 239 8.41 11.46 16.56
C MET A 239 9.89 11.86 16.68
N GLU A 240 10.72 11.09 17.40
CA GLU A 240 12.18 11.26 17.38
C GLU A 240 12.80 10.75 16.07
N ASP A 241 12.10 9.86 15.35
CA ASP A 241 12.52 9.39 14.04
C ASP A 241 12.43 10.51 13.01
N ARG A 242 13.56 10.83 12.38
CA ARG A 242 13.68 11.98 11.47
C ARG A 242 12.85 11.82 10.20
N GLU A 243 12.74 10.61 9.66
CA GLU A 243 11.97 10.33 8.44
C GLU A 243 10.46 10.46 8.71
N ILE A 244 9.99 9.98 9.87
CA ILE A 244 8.62 10.20 10.31
C ILE A 244 8.40 11.70 10.60
N ALA A 245 9.27 12.36 11.35
CA ALA A 245 9.08 13.77 11.67
C ALA A 245 9.09 14.69 10.43
N LYS A 246 9.83 14.32 9.38
CA LYS A 246 9.89 15.06 8.11
C LYS A 246 8.59 14.95 7.30
N ASN A 247 7.90 13.82 7.37
CA ASN A 247 6.75 13.51 6.53
C ASN A 247 5.41 13.66 7.25
N TYR A 248 5.40 14.07 8.52
CA TYR A 248 4.18 14.19 9.32
C TYR A 248 4.17 15.46 10.17
N ASN A 249 3.01 16.12 10.26
CA ASN A 249 2.79 17.26 11.14
C ASN A 249 1.55 17.10 12.00
N TRP A 250 1.53 17.78 13.14
CA TRP A 250 0.30 17.89 13.93
C TRP A 250 -0.63 18.91 13.28
N SER A 251 -1.88 18.54 13.09
CA SER A 251 -2.92 19.47 12.63
C SER A 251 -3.03 20.68 13.57
N LEU A 252 -3.23 21.88 13.01
CA LEU A 252 -3.21 23.14 13.77
C LEU A 252 -4.42 23.34 14.69
N LYS A 253 -5.58 22.78 14.33
CA LYS A 253 -6.80 22.72 15.18
C LYS A 253 -7.83 21.84 14.47
N LEU A 254 -8.51 20.95 15.18
CA LEU A 254 -9.73 20.31 14.70
C LEU A 254 -10.86 20.69 15.65
N ASP A 255 -11.91 21.30 15.11
CA ASP A 255 -13.21 21.13 15.74
C ASP A 255 -13.69 19.68 15.58
N GLU A 256 -14.60 19.28 16.45
CA GLU A 256 -15.16 17.92 16.48
C GLU A 256 -15.75 17.52 15.12
N SER A 257 -16.37 18.47 14.40
CA SER A 257 -16.91 18.29 13.05
C SER A 257 -15.84 17.87 12.03
N SER A 258 -14.69 18.52 12.04
CA SER A 258 -13.59 18.22 11.12
C SER A 258 -12.96 16.84 11.40
N PHE A 259 -12.89 16.45 12.68
CA PHE A 259 -12.48 15.09 13.05
C PHE A 259 -13.49 14.05 12.55
N HIS A 260 -14.79 14.32 12.74
CA HIS A 260 -15.86 13.48 12.23
C HIS A 260 -15.91 13.45 10.70
N ASN A 261 -15.59 14.53 10.01
CA ASN A 261 -15.49 14.55 8.55
C ASN A 261 -14.32 13.71 8.04
N MET A 262 -13.16 13.77 8.70
CA MET A 262 -12.03 12.89 8.37
C MET A 262 -12.39 11.42 8.59
N LEU A 263 -13.01 11.07 9.72
CA LEU A 263 -13.54 9.73 9.94
C LEU A 263 -14.64 9.37 8.93
N GLY A 264 -15.46 10.36 8.57
CA GLY A 264 -16.51 10.32 7.56
C GLY A 264 -15.98 10.04 6.17
N MET A 265 -14.76 10.44 5.82
CA MET A 265 -14.11 10.04 4.56
C MET A 265 -13.86 8.54 4.51
N PHE A 266 -13.45 7.92 5.62
CA PHE A 266 -13.29 6.46 5.70
C PHE A 266 -14.65 5.74 5.74
N GLN A 267 -15.69 6.38 6.29
CA GLN A 267 -17.05 5.85 6.26
C GLN A 267 -17.75 6.08 4.92
N GLY A 268 -17.40 7.12 4.15
CA GLY A 268 -17.98 7.49 2.86
C GLY A 268 -17.70 6.48 1.74
N LEU A 269 -16.64 5.67 1.89
CA LEU A 269 -16.41 4.44 1.12
C LEU A 269 -17.63 3.49 1.13
N LYS A 270 -18.52 3.60 2.13
CA LYS A 270 -19.79 2.86 2.25
C LYS A 270 -20.85 3.28 1.23
N ASN A 271 -20.87 4.54 0.79
CA ASN A 271 -21.90 5.05 -0.12
C ASN A 271 -21.47 4.92 -1.59
N GLU A 272 -20.18 5.03 -1.90
CA GLU A 272 -19.65 4.70 -3.23
C GLU A 272 -19.73 3.19 -3.53
N SER A 273 -19.58 2.34 -2.51
CA SER A 273 -19.73 0.87 -2.63
C SER A 273 -21.16 0.36 -2.73
N LYS A 274 -22.17 1.14 -2.33
CA LYS A 274 -23.59 0.82 -2.57
C LYS A 274 -24.07 1.15 -3.99
N GLY A 275 -23.31 1.96 -4.73
CA GLY A 275 -23.56 2.21 -6.14
C GLY A 275 -22.85 1.17 -7.00
N ASN A 276 -23.44 -0.02 -7.18
CA ASN A 276 -22.92 -1.10 -8.02
C ASN A 276 -22.50 -0.63 -9.45
N HIS A 277 -22.97 0.54 -9.89
CA HIS A 277 -22.61 1.13 -11.19
C HIS A 277 -21.31 1.94 -11.25
N LEU A 278 -20.80 2.48 -10.13
CA LEU A 278 -19.65 3.40 -10.18
C LEU A 278 -18.30 2.67 -10.09
N HIS A 279 -18.24 1.49 -9.46
CA HIS A 279 -17.01 0.69 -9.37
C HIS A 279 -16.52 0.19 -10.72
N HIS A 280 -17.41 -0.25 -11.62
CA HIS A 280 -17.04 -0.68 -12.96
C HIS A 280 -16.45 0.48 -13.78
N LYS A 281 -17.02 1.69 -13.70
CA LYS A 281 -16.47 2.86 -14.42
C LYS A 281 -15.09 3.30 -13.92
N THR A 282 -14.76 3.04 -12.66
CA THR A 282 -13.44 3.34 -12.08
C THR A 282 -12.40 2.30 -12.46
N MET A 283 -12.75 1.00 -12.44
CA MET A 283 -11.86 -0.08 -12.88
C MET A 283 -11.67 -0.13 -14.41
N GLU A 284 -12.71 0.18 -15.19
CA GLU A 284 -12.66 0.20 -16.66
C GLU A 284 -11.91 1.43 -17.21
N LYS A 285 -11.91 2.57 -16.49
CA LYS A 285 -11.12 3.76 -16.86
C LYS A 285 -9.65 3.71 -16.43
N GLN A 286 -9.24 2.71 -15.64
CA GLN A 286 -7.89 2.58 -15.08
C GLN A 286 -7.13 1.37 -15.64
N SER A 287 -7.29 1.05 -16.93
CA SER A 287 -6.25 0.32 -17.65
C SER A 287 -5.00 1.23 -17.75
N PRO A 288 -3.83 0.84 -17.20
CA PRO A 288 -2.63 1.67 -17.24
C PRO A 288 -2.05 1.85 -18.66
N TRP A 289 -2.51 1.05 -19.62
CA TRP A 289 -1.91 0.96 -20.93
C TRP A 289 -2.72 1.74 -21.97
N LYS A 290 -2.62 3.07 -21.90
CA LYS A 290 -2.77 3.90 -23.10
C LYS A 290 -1.37 4.16 -23.64
N ALA A 291 -1.16 3.77 -24.90
CA ALA A 291 0.10 3.85 -25.63
C ALA A 291 0.84 5.19 -25.40
N VAL A 292 2.12 5.08 -25.04
CA VAL A 292 3.03 6.23 -24.88
C VAL A 292 3.07 7.03 -26.20
N PRO A 293 2.86 8.35 -26.18
CA PRO A 293 2.96 9.17 -27.38
C PRO A 293 4.36 9.08 -27.99
N ARG A 294 4.41 8.90 -29.32
CA ARG A 294 5.61 8.70 -30.17
C ARG A 294 6.71 9.77 -30.02
N LYS A 295 6.43 10.87 -29.31
CA LYS A 295 7.34 12.01 -29.08
C LYS A 295 8.44 11.73 -28.05
N TYR A 296 8.27 10.74 -27.17
CA TYR A 296 9.24 10.43 -26.09
C TYR A 296 10.31 9.37 -26.44
N LYS A 297 10.26 8.74 -27.63
CA LYS A 297 11.28 7.77 -28.05
C LYS A 297 12.63 8.40 -28.41
N ARG A 298 12.68 9.71 -28.70
CA ARG A 298 13.89 10.37 -29.21
C ARG A 298 14.83 10.83 -28.08
N GLU A 299 14.28 11.14 -26.91
CA GLU A 299 15.03 11.62 -25.74
C GLU A 299 15.65 10.48 -24.91
N LEU A 300 15.07 9.27 -24.95
CA LEU A 300 15.62 8.10 -24.25
C LEU A 300 16.81 7.46 -25.00
N SER A 301 17.04 7.83 -26.26
CA SER A 301 18.18 7.35 -27.06
C SER A 301 19.48 8.11 -26.78
N PHE A 302 19.43 9.26 -26.10
CA PHE A 302 20.62 10.07 -25.78
C PHE A 302 21.18 9.80 -24.38
N ALA A 303 20.36 9.28 -23.46
CA ALA A 303 20.77 8.99 -22.08
C ALA A 303 21.42 7.60 -21.90
N VAL A 304 21.28 6.70 -22.88
CA VAL A 304 21.87 5.34 -22.83
C VAL A 304 23.32 5.33 -23.35
N THR A 305 23.73 6.32 -24.15
CA THR A 305 25.10 6.42 -24.67
C THR A 305 26.09 7.05 -23.69
N THR A 306 25.63 7.77 -22.66
CA THR A 306 26.51 8.42 -21.67
C THR A 306 26.89 7.52 -20.51
N ILE A 307 26.10 6.48 -20.22
CA ILE A 307 26.40 5.50 -19.15
C ILE A 307 27.35 4.39 -19.65
N ALA A 308 27.48 4.20 -20.97
CA ALA A 308 28.43 3.26 -21.57
C ALA A 308 29.88 3.78 -21.66
N ALA A 309 30.14 5.08 -21.41
CA ALA A 309 31.48 5.66 -21.49
C ALA A 309 32.20 5.77 -20.13
N CYS A 310 31.52 5.55 -19.01
CA CYS A 310 32.15 5.53 -17.68
C CYS A 310 32.49 4.12 -17.18
N ALA A 311 32.00 3.06 -17.84
CA ALA A 311 32.29 1.67 -17.49
C ALA A 311 33.57 1.10 -18.13
N THR A 312 34.19 1.81 -19.08
CA THR A 312 35.51 1.46 -19.65
C THR A 312 36.67 2.23 -19.00
N GLY A 313 36.40 3.22 -18.14
CA GLY A 313 37.43 4.01 -17.45
C GLY A 313 37.90 3.45 -16.09
N ALA A 314 37.16 2.50 -15.51
CA ALA A 314 37.54 1.86 -14.24
C ALA A 314 38.25 0.49 -14.41
N GLY A 315 38.35 -0.01 -15.65
CA GLY A 315 39.05 -1.26 -15.98
C GLY A 315 40.53 -1.09 -16.37
N LEU A 316 41.02 0.14 -16.52
CA LEU A 316 42.38 0.45 -17.00
C LEU A 316 43.27 1.16 -15.95
N LEU A 317 42.96 1.00 -14.66
CA LEU A 317 43.85 1.41 -13.55
C LEU A 317 44.43 0.21 -12.77
N LEU A 318 44.33 -1.01 -13.30
CA LEU A 318 45.02 -2.22 -12.80
C LEU A 318 46.14 -2.73 -13.73
N ALA A 319 46.49 -2.01 -14.79
CA ALA A 319 47.65 -2.31 -15.64
C ALA A 319 48.49 -1.05 -15.77
N GLY A 320 49.58 -0.98 -14.99
CA GLY A 320 50.42 0.21 -14.86
C GLY A 320 51.02 0.71 -16.18
N PHE A 321 50.39 1.72 -16.77
CA PHE A 321 51.01 2.54 -17.81
C PHE A 321 50.91 4.03 -17.47
N SER A 322 52.05 4.68 -17.62
CA SER A 322 52.32 6.10 -17.36
C SER A 322 51.67 7.04 -18.39
N THR A 323 51.29 8.19 -17.86
CA THR A 323 50.82 9.45 -18.48
C THR A 323 51.34 9.85 -19.86
N ALA A 324 50.47 10.40 -20.70
CA ALA A 324 50.72 11.62 -21.50
C ALA A 324 49.38 12.23 -21.92
N GLY A 325 49.22 13.54 -21.72
CA GLY A 325 47.94 14.23 -21.72
C GLY A 325 47.37 14.63 -23.08
N LEU A 326 46.18 15.26 -23.04
CA LEU A 326 45.80 16.37 -23.92
C LEU A 326 44.46 16.96 -23.45
N SER A 327 44.57 18.16 -22.91
CA SER A 327 43.50 19.14 -22.69
C SER A 327 43.05 19.72 -24.03
N VAL A 328 41.74 19.76 -24.30
CA VAL A 328 41.15 20.72 -25.22
C VAL A 328 39.78 21.16 -24.69
N ILE A 329 39.72 22.44 -24.33
CA ILE A 329 38.50 23.23 -24.12
C ILE A 329 37.97 23.62 -25.50
N ILE A 330 36.69 23.39 -25.79
CA ILE A 330 35.94 24.17 -26.78
C ILE A 330 34.62 24.59 -26.14
N GLY A 331 34.53 25.88 -25.83
CA GLY A 331 33.25 26.57 -25.66
C GLY A 331 32.73 27.09 -26.99
N THR A 332 31.40 27.20 -27.10
CA THR A 332 30.65 28.19 -27.90
C THR A 332 29.15 27.94 -27.60
N VAL A 333 28.42 28.80 -26.88
CA VAL A 333 27.92 30.15 -27.20
C VAL A 333 26.62 30.12 -28.02
N ILE A 334 25.52 30.42 -27.30
CA ILE A 334 24.36 31.28 -27.62
C ILE A 334 23.37 30.81 -28.71
N VAL A 335 22.07 30.79 -28.37
CA VAL A 335 21.00 31.69 -28.89
C VAL A 335 19.61 31.09 -28.63
N ILE A 336 18.86 31.81 -27.79
CA ILE A 336 17.41 31.76 -27.64
C ILE A 336 16.72 32.08 -28.96
N LYS A 337 15.67 31.34 -29.34
CA LYS A 337 14.52 31.93 -30.03
C LYS A 337 13.23 31.10 -29.89
N ARG A 338 12.29 31.75 -29.19
CA ARG A 338 10.82 31.62 -29.12
C ARG A 338 10.19 30.30 -28.67
#